data_AF-A0A2N9N1Z2-F1
#
_entry.id   AF-A0A2N9N1Z2-F1
#
_cell.length_a   1.000
_cell.length_b   1.000
_cell.length_c   1.000
_cell.angle_alpha   90.00
_cell.angle_beta   90.00
_cell.angle_gamma   90.00
#
_symmetry.space_group_name_H-M   'P 1'
#
loop_
_entity.id
_entity.type
_entity.pdbx_description
1 polymer ?
#
loop_
_entity_poly.entity_id
_entity_poly.type
_entity_poly.pdbx_seq_one_letter_code
_entity_poly.pdbx_strand_id
1 'polypeptide(L)'
;MTTSISNLSANRKVKALLFGLLVFTSGCQTGILSAQSLPEEPERFDVASVRPSGAKGDRPTFESNPGGGVHAANVTLKLLIQMAYDILPEQLSGGPGWTDSEEYTVNAKGPAGAPVLPKAAQLELTRTRLRTLLSDRFHLELKLETNPAAGYVLTVAAKGHKMTVATDPGASLLRQVGRWKVRAEGVGMSIFARFLSVHLRATVVDRTGLEGRFHFELNWTPVPLPSSLDALNGLTEETLIPAVQEQLGLKLERQKVATDRYTIQRAEKPAEN
;
A
#
# COMPACT_ATOMS: atom_id res chain seq x y z
N MET A 1 -49.84 28.71 50.10
CA MET A 1 -50.66 28.39 48.91
C MET A 1 -49.96 27.24 48.22
N THR A 2 -50.33 26.01 48.61
CA THR A 2 -51.20 25.09 47.81
C THR A 2 -50.48 24.64 46.53
N THR A 3 -50.20 23.36 46.24
CA THR A 3 -50.61 22.07 46.81
C THR A 3 -49.77 20.99 46.10
N SER A 4 -49.11 20.14 46.89
CA SER A 4 -49.10 18.66 46.82
C SER A 4 -48.72 17.96 45.49
N ILE A 5 -47.58 17.28 45.38
CA ILE A 5 -47.26 15.90 45.87
C ILE A 5 -48.02 14.88 44.99
N SER A 6 -47.30 14.12 44.15
CA SER A 6 -47.00 12.66 44.31
C SER A 6 -47.81 11.84 43.31
N ASN A 7 -47.50 10.60 42.94
CA ASN A 7 -46.36 9.71 43.15
C ASN A 7 -46.55 8.55 42.16
N LEU A 8 -45.44 7.81 41.95
CA LEU A 8 -45.35 6.36 41.80
C LEU A 8 -46.45 5.60 41.03
N SER A 9 -46.01 4.73 40.11
CA SER A 9 -45.90 3.29 40.42
C SER A 9 -46.08 2.41 39.17
N ALA A 10 -44.99 1.71 38.86
CA ALA A 10 -44.93 0.27 38.55
C ALA A 10 -45.69 -0.30 37.34
N ASN A 11 -44.89 -0.84 36.42
CA ASN A 11 -44.84 -2.25 36.01
C ASN A 11 -46.17 -3.02 35.91
N ARG A 12 -46.45 -3.57 34.73
CA ARG A 12 -46.72 -5.02 34.58
C ARG A 12 -46.73 -5.47 33.12
N LYS A 13 -45.89 -6.47 32.84
CA LYS A 13 -45.97 -7.37 31.68
C LYS A 13 -47.31 -8.13 31.72
N VAL A 14 -47.98 -8.29 30.58
CA VAL A 14 -48.94 -9.39 30.36
C VAL A 14 -48.78 -9.94 28.95
N LYS A 15 -48.68 -11.27 28.89
CA LYS A 15 -48.54 -12.12 27.71
C LYS A 15 -49.88 -12.35 27.01
N ALA A 16 -49.79 -12.51 25.69
CA ALA A 16 -50.61 -13.29 24.74
C ALA A 16 -51.97 -13.87 25.17
N LEU A 17 -52.98 -13.71 24.29
CA LEU A 17 -53.92 -14.79 23.96
C LEU A 17 -54.46 -14.64 22.53
N LEU A 18 -54.44 -15.75 21.79
CA LEU A 18 -54.97 -15.92 20.42
C LEU A 18 -56.51 -15.93 20.41
N PHE A 19 -57.12 -15.45 19.32
CA PHE A 19 -58.24 -16.13 18.66
C PHE A 19 -58.27 -15.75 17.18
N GLY A 20 -58.24 -16.75 16.30
CA GLY A 20 -58.19 -16.56 14.86
C GLY A 20 -59.55 -16.20 14.27
N LEU A 21 -59.51 -15.54 13.12
CA LEU A 21 -60.43 -15.85 12.04
C LEU A 21 -59.72 -15.67 10.70
N LEU A 22 -59.73 -16.77 9.96
CA LEU A 22 -59.13 -16.97 8.65
C LEU A 22 -60.13 -16.45 7.61
N VAL A 23 -59.80 -15.36 6.91
CA VAL A 23 -60.46 -15.02 5.64
C VAL A 23 -59.38 -14.99 4.57
N PHE A 24 -59.40 -16.05 3.76
CA PHE A 24 -58.63 -16.19 2.54
C PHE A 24 -59.23 -15.24 1.51
N THR A 25 -58.56 -14.13 1.22
CA THR A 25 -58.71 -13.45 -0.08
C THR A 25 -57.34 -13.41 -0.72
N SER A 26 -57.20 -14.23 -1.76
CA SER A 26 -56.07 -14.25 -2.68
C SER A 26 -55.74 -12.85 -3.18
N GLY A 27 -54.68 -12.27 -2.62
CA GLY A 27 -53.91 -11.20 -3.22
C GLY A 27 -52.47 -11.67 -3.26
N CYS A 28 -52.05 -12.22 -4.39
CA CYS A 28 -50.66 -12.56 -4.67
C CYS A 28 -49.86 -11.25 -4.75
N GLN A 29 -49.47 -10.68 -3.60
CA GLN A 29 -48.41 -9.69 -3.56
C GLN A 29 -47.10 -10.46 -3.61
N THR A 30 -46.66 -10.75 -4.82
CA THR A 30 -45.25 -10.99 -5.11
C THR A 30 -44.49 -9.72 -4.76
N GLY A 31 -44.07 -9.62 -3.49
CA GLY A 31 -43.01 -8.73 -3.10
C GLY A 31 -41.76 -9.17 -3.85
N ILE A 32 -41.47 -8.49 -4.96
CA ILE A 32 -40.15 -8.57 -5.58
C ILE A 32 -39.21 -7.94 -4.55
N LEU A 33 -38.59 -8.78 -3.72
CA LEU A 33 -37.32 -8.45 -3.11
C LEU A 33 -36.39 -8.16 -4.28
N SER A 34 -36.22 -6.88 -4.60
CA SER A 34 -35.09 -6.46 -5.40
C SER A 34 -33.88 -6.76 -4.53
N ALA A 35 -33.30 -7.95 -4.72
CA ALA A 35 -31.88 -8.13 -4.46
C ALA A 35 -31.20 -7.06 -5.32
N GLN A 36 -30.84 -5.94 -4.72
CA GLN A 36 -29.83 -5.08 -5.32
C GLN A 36 -28.60 -5.97 -5.40
N SER A 37 -28.35 -6.55 -6.57
CA SER A 37 -27.01 -6.96 -6.93
C SER A 37 -26.17 -5.71 -6.76
N LEU A 38 -25.40 -5.66 -5.67
CA LEU A 38 -24.18 -4.86 -5.64
C LEU A 38 -23.46 -5.15 -6.96
N PRO A 39 -22.93 -4.15 -7.67
CA PRO A 39 -22.06 -4.45 -8.80
C PRO A 39 -20.87 -5.26 -8.26
N GLU A 40 -20.86 -6.58 -8.46
CA GLU A 40 -19.62 -7.33 -8.68
C GLU A 40 -18.99 -6.69 -9.94
N GLU A 41 -17.75 -6.20 -9.99
CA GLU A 41 -16.61 -6.33 -9.09
C GLU A 41 -15.53 -5.37 -9.67
N PRO A 42 -14.79 -4.53 -8.93
CA PRO A 42 -13.60 -3.90 -9.51
C PRO A 42 -12.31 -4.64 -9.11
N GLU A 43 -12.35 -5.95 -8.91
CA GLU A 43 -11.16 -6.72 -8.51
C GLU A 43 -10.37 -7.31 -9.70
N ARG A 44 -10.88 -7.19 -10.93
CA ARG A 44 -10.21 -7.69 -12.14
C ARG A 44 -9.98 -6.58 -13.18
N PHE A 45 -9.09 -6.87 -14.12
CA PHE A 45 -8.92 -6.09 -15.35
C PHE A 45 -9.90 -6.58 -16.42
N ASP A 46 -10.42 -5.68 -17.26
CA ASP A 46 -11.31 -6.04 -18.38
C ASP A 46 -10.59 -6.95 -19.38
N VAL A 47 -9.33 -6.62 -19.66
CA VAL A 47 -8.46 -7.37 -20.54
C VAL A 47 -7.08 -7.39 -19.93
N ALA A 48 -6.51 -8.58 -19.77
CA ALA A 48 -5.13 -8.77 -19.34
C ALA A 48 -4.42 -9.76 -20.26
N SER A 49 -3.22 -9.41 -20.71
CA SER A 49 -2.30 -10.34 -21.37
C SER A 49 -0.99 -10.36 -20.60
N VAL A 50 -0.50 -11.56 -20.31
CA VAL A 50 0.83 -11.80 -19.74
C VAL A 50 1.59 -12.64 -20.76
N ARG A 51 2.75 -12.16 -21.19
CA ARG A 51 3.58 -12.81 -22.20
C ARG A 51 5.05 -12.75 -21.78
N PRO A 52 5.88 -13.76 -22.10
CA PRO A 52 7.31 -13.67 -21.92
C PRO A 52 7.88 -12.43 -22.65
N SER A 53 8.81 -11.73 -22.02
CA SER A 53 9.52 -10.62 -22.67
C SER A 53 10.58 -11.18 -23.63
N GLY A 54 10.71 -10.55 -24.80
CA GLY A 54 11.60 -11.03 -25.86
C GLY A 54 13.08 -10.67 -25.64
N ALA A 55 13.37 -9.42 -25.28
CA ALA A 55 14.74 -8.93 -25.11
C ALA A 55 15.14 -8.93 -23.63
N LYS A 56 16.01 -9.87 -23.23
CA LYS A 56 16.57 -9.90 -21.87
C LYS A 56 17.50 -8.72 -21.63
N GLY A 57 17.40 -8.11 -20.46
CA GLY A 57 18.37 -7.12 -19.97
C GLY A 57 17.99 -5.65 -20.21
N ASP A 58 16.82 -5.39 -20.79
CA ASP A 58 16.25 -4.04 -20.77
C ASP A 58 15.78 -3.66 -19.37
N ARG A 59 15.77 -2.35 -19.08
CA ARG A 59 15.30 -1.87 -17.77
C ARG A 59 13.81 -2.21 -17.57
N PRO A 60 13.42 -2.69 -16.38
CA PRO A 60 12.01 -2.92 -16.08
C PRO A 60 11.24 -1.60 -16.16
N THR A 61 10.08 -1.63 -16.79
CA THR A 61 9.14 -0.50 -16.84
C THR A 61 7.83 -0.90 -16.17
N PHE A 62 7.23 0.05 -15.46
CA PHE A 62 5.92 -0.11 -14.86
C PHE A 62 5.16 1.21 -14.89
N GLU A 63 4.03 1.20 -15.58
CA GLU A 63 3.18 2.36 -15.80
C GLU A 63 1.76 2.03 -15.39
N SER A 64 1.15 2.94 -14.61
CA SER A 64 -0.26 2.88 -14.27
C SER A 64 -1.05 3.72 -15.27
N ASN A 65 -2.10 3.13 -15.83
CA ASN A 65 -2.98 3.74 -16.82
C ASN A 65 -4.30 4.21 -16.19
N PRO A 66 -5.03 5.11 -16.87
CA PRO A 66 -6.39 5.49 -16.48
C PRO A 66 -7.29 4.29 -16.20
N GLY A 67 -8.24 4.46 -15.27
CA GLY A 67 -9.14 3.38 -14.85
C GLY A 67 -8.47 2.27 -14.05
N GLY A 68 -7.19 2.43 -13.67
CA GLY A 68 -6.44 1.45 -12.87
C GLY A 68 -5.88 0.31 -13.73
N GLY A 69 -5.53 0.60 -14.99
CA GLY A 69 -4.81 -0.30 -15.88
C GLY A 69 -3.29 -0.34 -15.58
N VAL A 70 -2.59 -1.31 -16.14
CA VAL A 70 -1.14 -1.50 -15.99
C VAL A 70 -0.50 -1.80 -17.35
N HIS A 71 0.61 -1.15 -17.63
CA HIS A 71 1.58 -1.59 -18.62
C HIS A 71 2.91 -1.83 -17.90
N ALA A 72 3.41 -3.07 -17.93
CA ALA A 72 4.71 -3.40 -17.39
C ALA A 72 5.49 -4.23 -18.41
N ALA A 73 6.78 -3.94 -18.60
CA ALA A 73 7.63 -4.69 -19.51
C ALA A 73 8.97 -5.01 -18.86
N ASN A 74 9.52 -6.17 -19.23
CA ASN A 74 10.78 -6.70 -18.72
C ASN A 74 10.78 -6.85 -17.19
N VAL A 75 9.64 -7.26 -16.61
CA VAL A 75 9.46 -7.40 -15.16
C VAL A 75 9.42 -8.86 -14.75
N THR A 76 10.11 -9.20 -13.66
CA THR A 76 10.05 -10.54 -13.07
C THR A 76 8.79 -10.73 -12.24
N LEU A 77 8.41 -11.96 -11.95
CA LEU A 77 7.27 -12.23 -11.06
C LEU A 77 7.50 -11.62 -9.68
N LYS A 78 8.72 -11.72 -9.12
CA LYS A 78 9.00 -11.10 -7.81
C LYS A 78 8.85 -9.58 -7.83
N LEU A 79 9.22 -8.91 -8.92
CA LEU A 79 9.02 -7.46 -9.04
C LEU A 79 7.53 -7.11 -9.12
N LEU A 80 6.74 -7.88 -9.87
CA LEU A 80 5.28 -7.72 -9.90
C LEU A 80 4.64 -7.90 -8.52
N ILE A 81 5.07 -8.90 -7.75
CA ILE A 81 4.61 -9.13 -6.37
C ILE A 81 4.97 -7.93 -5.48
N GLN A 82 6.21 -7.44 -5.55
CA GLN A 82 6.65 -6.28 -4.77
C GLN A 82 5.78 -5.05 -5.05
N MET A 83 5.42 -4.81 -6.31
CA MET A 83 4.55 -3.70 -6.71
C MET A 83 3.10 -3.89 -6.25
N ALA A 84 2.57 -5.12 -6.37
CA ALA A 84 1.18 -5.45 -6.01
C ALA A 84 0.93 -5.38 -4.49
N TYR A 85 1.90 -5.79 -3.67
CA TYR A 85 1.77 -5.83 -2.21
C TYR A 85 2.45 -4.65 -1.51
N ASP A 86 3.09 -3.74 -2.25
CA ASP A 86 3.86 -2.61 -1.72
C ASP A 86 4.92 -3.08 -0.70
N ILE A 87 5.75 -4.04 -1.09
CA ILE A 87 6.77 -4.62 -0.21
C ILE A 87 8.17 -4.42 -0.76
N LEU A 88 9.15 -4.38 0.14
CA LEU A 88 10.56 -4.28 -0.23
C LEU A 88 11.10 -5.64 -0.71
N PRO A 89 12.19 -5.66 -1.52
CA PRO A 89 12.83 -6.89 -1.95
C PRO A 89 13.19 -7.83 -0.78
N GLU A 90 13.65 -7.27 0.33
CA GLU A 90 14.07 -8.02 1.52
C GLU A 90 12.88 -8.68 2.25
N GLN A 91 11.66 -8.24 1.99
CA GLN A 91 10.43 -8.81 2.55
C GLN A 91 9.87 -9.96 1.74
N LEU A 92 10.38 -10.24 0.54
CA LEU A 92 9.90 -11.31 -0.33
C LEU A 92 10.94 -12.41 -0.49
N SER A 93 10.54 -13.65 -0.26
CA SER A 93 11.44 -14.81 -0.34
C SER A 93 10.75 -16.05 -0.92
N GLY A 94 11.52 -17.10 -1.18
CA GLY A 94 11.03 -18.37 -1.72
C GLY A 94 10.69 -18.31 -3.22
N GLY A 95 9.89 -19.29 -3.65
CA GLY A 95 9.47 -19.48 -5.04
C GLY A 95 10.50 -20.23 -5.91
N PRO A 96 10.08 -20.77 -7.06
CA PRO A 96 10.99 -21.36 -8.04
C PRO A 96 11.98 -20.32 -8.61
N GLY A 97 13.18 -20.75 -9.03
CA GLY A 97 14.22 -19.81 -9.52
C GLY A 97 13.86 -19.01 -10.78
N TRP A 98 12.86 -19.45 -11.56
CA TRP A 98 12.38 -18.66 -12.70
C TRP A 98 11.68 -17.37 -12.26
N THR A 99 11.17 -17.30 -11.02
CA THR A 99 10.46 -16.10 -10.51
C THR A 99 11.38 -14.89 -10.36
N ASP A 100 12.70 -15.11 -10.33
CA ASP A 100 13.76 -14.09 -10.26
C ASP A 100 14.36 -13.74 -11.63
N SER A 101 14.16 -14.57 -12.66
CA SER A 101 14.98 -14.53 -13.88
C SER A 101 14.18 -14.49 -15.18
N GLU A 102 12.93 -14.98 -15.18
CA GLU A 102 12.06 -14.87 -16.34
C GLU A 102 11.29 -13.55 -16.28
N GLU A 103 11.40 -12.81 -17.39
CA GLU A 103 10.83 -11.49 -17.56
C GLU A 103 9.52 -11.60 -18.36
N TYR A 104 8.54 -10.79 -17.96
CA TYR A 104 7.22 -10.76 -18.54
C TYR A 104 6.83 -9.34 -18.95
N THR A 105 6.05 -9.27 -20.03
CA THR A 105 5.30 -8.09 -20.41
C THR A 105 3.84 -8.29 -20.01
N VAL A 106 3.34 -7.39 -19.17
CA VAL A 106 1.97 -7.37 -18.66
C VAL A 106 1.25 -6.17 -19.25
N ASN A 107 0.22 -6.43 -20.05
CA ASN A 107 -0.69 -5.43 -20.57
C ASN A 107 -2.07 -5.67 -19.99
N ALA A 108 -2.52 -4.79 -19.10
CA ALA A 108 -3.79 -4.92 -18.41
C ALA A 108 -4.59 -3.62 -18.49
N LYS A 109 -5.82 -3.68 -19.01
CA LYS A 109 -6.72 -2.54 -19.15
C LYS A 109 -7.73 -2.54 -18.00
N GLY A 110 -7.85 -1.40 -17.34
CA GLY A 110 -8.96 -1.17 -16.42
C GLY A 110 -10.28 -0.94 -17.16
N PRO A 111 -11.42 -0.96 -16.45
CA PRO A 111 -12.74 -0.74 -17.02
C PRO A 111 -12.84 0.57 -17.82
N ALA A 112 -13.45 0.48 -19.00
CA ALA A 112 -13.75 1.65 -19.80
C ALA A 112 -14.72 2.58 -19.04
N GLY A 113 -14.46 3.90 -19.09
CA GLY A 113 -15.30 4.88 -18.39
C GLY A 113 -15.16 4.91 -16.87
N ALA A 114 -14.15 4.23 -16.31
CA ALA A 114 -13.87 4.29 -14.88
C ALA A 114 -13.65 5.75 -14.42
N PRO A 115 -14.18 6.13 -13.23
CA PRO A 115 -14.04 7.49 -12.73
C PRO A 115 -12.57 7.84 -12.50
N VAL A 116 -12.23 9.13 -12.66
CA VAL A 116 -10.92 9.64 -12.27
C VAL A 116 -10.84 9.65 -10.75
N LEU A 117 -10.08 8.71 -10.21
CA LEU A 117 -9.86 8.58 -8.78
C LEU A 117 -8.68 9.46 -8.33
N PRO A 118 -8.64 9.89 -7.05
CA PRO A 118 -7.43 10.42 -6.45
C PRO A 118 -6.27 9.43 -6.64
N LYS A 119 -5.06 9.94 -6.90
CA LYS A 119 -3.89 9.11 -7.26
C LYS A 119 -3.63 7.94 -6.28
N ALA A 120 -3.80 8.16 -4.98
CA ALA A 120 -3.64 7.12 -3.97
C ALA A 120 -4.69 6.00 -4.11
N ALA A 121 -5.96 6.37 -4.29
CA ALA A 121 -7.04 5.41 -4.51
C ALA A 121 -6.86 4.64 -5.82
N GLN A 122 -6.38 5.31 -6.88
CA GLN A 122 -6.07 4.67 -8.15
C GLN A 122 -4.93 3.64 -8.01
N LEU A 123 -3.88 3.97 -7.26
CA LEU A 123 -2.77 3.05 -7.01
C LEU A 123 -3.21 1.81 -6.23
N GLU A 124 -4.04 1.97 -5.19
CA GLU A 124 -4.59 0.84 -4.45
C GLU A 124 -5.51 -0.05 -5.30
N LEU A 125 -6.32 0.56 -6.18
CA LEU A 125 -7.13 -0.19 -7.13
C LEU A 125 -6.25 -1.00 -8.10
N THR A 126 -5.21 -0.37 -8.66
CA THR A 126 -4.23 -1.03 -9.52
C THR A 126 -3.56 -2.21 -8.80
N ARG A 127 -3.12 -2.01 -7.55
CA ARG A 127 -2.51 -3.06 -6.72
C ARG A 127 -3.46 -4.22 -6.49
N THR A 128 -4.71 -3.94 -6.13
CA THR A 128 -5.74 -4.95 -5.89
C THR A 128 -5.93 -5.83 -7.12
N ARG A 129 -6.13 -5.23 -8.30
CA ARG A 129 -6.29 -5.98 -9.56
C ARG A 129 -5.04 -6.75 -9.96
N LEU A 130 -3.87 -6.17 -9.69
CA LEU A 130 -2.61 -6.86 -9.95
C LEU A 130 -2.49 -8.12 -9.08
N ARG A 131 -2.90 -8.09 -7.79
CA ARG A 131 -2.95 -9.29 -6.95
C ARG A 131 -3.85 -10.37 -7.54
N THR A 132 -5.04 -10.00 -8.03
CA THR A 132 -5.97 -10.92 -8.68
C THR A 132 -5.37 -11.53 -9.94
N LEU A 133 -4.79 -10.71 -10.83
CA LEU A 133 -4.11 -11.18 -12.04
C LEU A 133 -2.97 -12.16 -11.72
N LEU A 134 -2.17 -11.88 -10.69
CA LEU A 134 -1.08 -12.77 -10.26
C LEU A 134 -1.61 -14.09 -9.72
N SER A 135 -2.73 -14.07 -8.98
CA SER A 135 -3.40 -15.29 -8.53
C SER A 135 -3.95 -16.11 -9.71
N ASP A 136 -4.62 -15.48 -10.67
CA ASP A 136 -5.22 -16.18 -11.80
C ASP A 136 -4.19 -16.75 -12.78
N ARG A 137 -3.18 -15.94 -13.13
CA ARG A 137 -2.25 -16.27 -14.23
C ARG A 137 -1.02 -17.03 -13.78
N PHE A 138 -0.56 -16.78 -12.57
CA PHE A 138 0.63 -17.43 -12.02
C PHE A 138 0.28 -18.42 -10.91
N HIS A 139 -1.00 -18.62 -10.59
CA HIS A 139 -1.45 -19.45 -9.46
C HIS A 139 -0.69 -19.09 -8.18
N LEU A 140 -0.50 -17.78 -7.97
CA LEU A 140 0.36 -17.26 -6.92
C LEU A 140 -0.27 -17.51 -5.54
N GLU A 141 0.48 -18.20 -4.68
CA GLU A 141 0.16 -18.36 -3.27
C GLU A 141 1.28 -17.79 -2.41
N LEU A 142 0.93 -16.84 -1.53
CA LEU A 142 1.86 -16.22 -0.60
C LEU A 142 1.53 -16.62 0.84
N LYS A 143 2.58 -16.91 1.62
CA LYS A 143 2.50 -17.02 3.08
C LYS A 143 3.02 -15.73 3.69
N LEU A 144 2.19 -15.03 4.44
CA LEU A 144 2.57 -13.88 5.25
C LEU A 144 2.97 -14.34 6.65
N GLU A 145 4.14 -13.91 7.11
CA GLU A 145 4.62 -14.09 8.47
C GLU A 145 5.12 -12.74 8.99
N THR A 146 4.63 -12.30 10.14
CA THR A 146 5.13 -11.09 10.81
C THR A 146 6.08 -11.50 11.91
N ASN A 147 7.35 -11.14 11.80
CA ASN A 147 8.38 -11.47 12.78
C ASN A 147 9.18 -10.23 13.19
N PRO A 148 9.68 -10.15 14.45
CA PRO A 148 10.60 -9.10 14.84
C PRO A 148 11.92 -9.20 14.06
N ALA A 149 12.24 -8.18 13.28
CA ALA A 149 13.50 -8.07 12.53
C ALA A 149 14.24 -6.78 12.89
N ALA A 150 15.53 -6.71 12.57
CA ALA A 150 16.30 -5.48 12.73
C ALA A 150 15.80 -4.44 11.73
N GLY A 151 15.37 -3.28 12.23
CA GLY A 151 14.95 -2.16 11.43
C GLY A 151 15.13 -0.86 12.20
N TYR A 152 14.40 0.17 11.78
CA TYR A 152 14.47 1.50 12.38
C TYR A 152 13.09 1.98 12.82
N VAL A 153 13.09 2.76 13.88
CA VAL A 153 11.93 3.56 14.29
C VAL A 153 12.25 5.02 14.01
N LEU A 154 11.39 5.68 13.24
CA LEU A 154 11.45 7.10 12.95
C LEU A 154 10.63 7.86 14.01
N THR A 155 11.27 8.80 14.70
CA THR A 155 10.65 9.63 15.76
C THR A 155 11.00 11.09 15.57
N VAL A 156 10.31 11.99 16.27
CA VAL A 156 10.70 13.41 16.32
C VAL A 156 11.86 13.57 17.30
N ALA A 157 12.90 14.31 16.89
CA ALA A 157 14.03 14.59 17.78
C ALA A 157 13.61 15.52 18.94
N ALA A 158 14.38 15.54 20.02
CA ALA A 158 14.04 16.31 21.23
C ALA A 158 13.80 17.82 21.01
N LYS A 159 14.35 18.40 19.93
CA LYS A 159 14.16 19.81 19.55
C LYS A 159 12.99 20.06 18.60
N GLY A 160 12.18 19.05 18.32
CA GLY A 160 11.11 19.10 17.32
C GLY A 160 11.61 18.89 15.89
N HIS A 161 10.66 18.80 14.95
CA HIS A 161 10.98 18.74 13.53
C HIS A 161 11.31 20.13 12.97
N LYS A 162 12.15 20.15 11.93
CA LYS A 162 12.56 21.35 11.20
C LYS A 162 11.87 21.49 9.84
N MET A 163 10.99 20.54 9.51
CA MET A 163 10.24 20.52 8.25
C MET A 163 9.13 21.57 8.25
N THR A 164 8.80 22.08 7.07
CA THR A 164 7.71 23.04 6.88
C THR A 164 6.40 22.31 6.67
N VAL A 165 5.33 22.68 7.37
CA VAL A 165 4.00 22.11 7.15
C VAL A 165 3.45 22.58 5.81
N ALA A 166 2.96 21.63 5.00
CA ALA A 166 2.28 21.91 3.74
C ALA A 166 0.85 22.38 4.02
N THR A 167 0.48 23.49 3.40
CA THR A 167 -0.86 24.09 3.54
C THR A 167 -1.64 24.07 2.23
N ASP A 168 -0.98 23.73 1.13
CA ASP A 168 -1.58 23.62 -0.19
C ASP A 168 -2.06 22.18 -0.46
N PRO A 169 -3.18 22.01 -1.18
CA PRO A 169 -3.65 20.69 -1.61
C PRO A 169 -2.80 20.09 -2.74
N GLY A 170 -1.61 20.63 -3.00
CA GLY A 170 -0.71 20.26 -4.08
C GLY A 170 -0.30 18.77 -4.08
N ALA A 171 0.32 18.36 -5.19
CA ALA A 171 0.73 16.98 -5.41
C ALA A 171 1.76 16.53 -4.34
N SER A 172 1.58 15.32 -3.80
CA SER A 172 2.56 14.70 -2.90
C SER A 172 3.72 14.19 -3.76
N LEU A 173 4.85 14.87 -3.68
CA LEU A 173 6.00 14.55 -4.50
C LEU A 173 7.26 14.42 -3.63
N LEU A 174 7.83 13.24 -3.62
CA LEU A 174 9.19 13.01 -3.14
C LEU A 174 10.06 12.73 -4.36
N ARG A 175 10.91 13.69 -4.73
CA ARG A 175 11.75 13.62 -5.93
C ARG A 175 13.21 13.51 -5.53
N GLN A 176 13.86 12.45 -6.00
CA GLN A 176 15.29 12.31 -5.96
C GLN A 176 15.94 13.37 -6.87
N VAL A 177 16.81 14.21 -6.32
CA VAL A 177 17.54 15.29 -7.02
C VAL A 177 19.03 14.96 -6.96
N GLY A 178 19.54 14.24 -7.95
CA GLY A 178 20.89 13.69 -7.89
C GLY A 178 21.00 12.51 -6.92
N ARG A 179 22.22 12.04 -6.62
CA ARG A 179 22.41 10.79 -5.85
C ARG A 179 22.10 10.93 -4.36
N TRP A 180 22.37 12.09 -3.79
CA TRP A 180 22.43 12.29 -2.33
C TRP A 180 21.51 13.39 -1.84
N LYS A 181 20.53 13.78 -2.65
CA LYS A 181 19.60 14.84 -2.30
C LYS A 181 18.20 14.46 -2.75
N VAL A 182 17.23 14.80 -1.92
CA VAL A 182 15.81 14.64 -2.20
C VAL A 182 15.09 15.94 -1.87
N ARG A 183 14.04 16.24 -2.63
CA ARG A 183 13.07 17.29 -2.33
C ARG A 183 11.71 16.64 -2.10
N ALA A 184 11.10 16.97 -0.98
CA ALA A 184 9.75 16.61 -0.62
C ALA A 184 8.83 17.84 -0.71
N GLU A 185 7.75 17.71 -1.46
CA GLU A 185 6.70 18.71 -1.60
C GLU A 185 5.38 18.09 -1.12
N GLY A 186 4.90 18.53 0.04
CA GLY A 186 3.69 18.03 0.67
C GLY A 186 3.70 16.51 0.89
N VAL A 187 4.70 15.96 1.57
CA VAL A 187 4.85 14.52 1.81
C VAL A 187 4.46 14.15 3.23
N GLY A 188 3.64 13.10 3.39
CA GLY A 188 3.32 12.52 4.71
C GLY A 188 4.43 11.58 5.21
N MET A 189 4.51 11.36 6.52
CA MET A 189 5.60 10.59 7.13
C MET A 189 5.65 9.11 6.73
N SER A 190 4.51 8.50 6.39
CA SER A 190 4.49 7.13 5.85
C SER A 190 5.25 7.00 4.52
N ILE A 191 5.11 7.96 3.62
CA ILE A 191 5.84 8.01 2.34
C ILE A 191 7.33 8.23 2.60
N PHE A 192 7.66 9.09 3.55
CA PHE A 192 9.06 9.35 3.89
C PHE A 192 9.71 8.13 4.57
N ALA A 193 9.01 7.42 5.45
CA ALA A 193 9.48 6.18 6.05
C ALA A 193 9.72 5.09 4.99
N ARG A 194 8.84 4.97 3.98
CA ARG A 194 9.08 4.08 2.83
C ARG A 194 10.36 4.45 2.08
N PHE A 195 10.53 5.74 1.80
CA PHE A 195 11.74 6.25 1.14
C PHE A 195 13.01 5.88 1.92
N LEU A 196 13.01 6.11 3.24
CA LEU A 196 14.13 5.75 4.10
C LEU A 196 14.36 4.24 4.13
N SER A 197 13.29 3.43 4.11
CA SER A 197 13.40 1.97 4.12
C SER A 197 14.12 1.43 2.88
N VAL A 198 13.86 2.02 1.72
CA VAL A 198 14.56 1.67 0.47
C VAL A 198 16.05 2.02 0.55
N HIS A 199 16.38 3.20 1.08
CA HIS A 199 17.77 3.67 1.17
C HIS A 199 18.58 2.91 2.23
N LEU A 200 17.96 2.56 3.34
CA LEU A 200 18.57 1.81 4.44
C LEU A 200 18.50 0.29 4.27
N ARG A 201 17.74 -0.19 3.28
CA ARG A 201 17.47 -1.62 3.03
C ARG A 201 16.99 -2.34 4.29
N ALA A 202 16.14 -1.65 5.05
CA ALA A 202 15.62 -2.10 6.33
C ALA A 202 14.25 -1.47 6.56
N THR A 203 13.35 -2.16 7.28
CA THR A 203 12.05 -1.61 7.63
C THR A 203 12.20 -0.36 8.49
N VAL A 204 11.59 0.75 8.10
CA VAL A 204 11.47 1.97 8.90
C VAL A 204 10.01 2.12 9.31
N VAL A 205 9.76 2.09 10.62
CA VAL A 205 8.42 2.29 11.21
C VAL A 205 8.28 3.75 11.62
N ASP A 206 7.26 4.43 11.09
CA ASP A 206 6.89 5.77 11.52
C ASP A 206 6.24 5.74 12.90
N ARG A 207 6.89 6.39 13.88
CA ARG A 207 6.35 6.69 15.22
C ARG A 207 6.58 8.16 15.55
N THR A 208 6.56 9.02 14.55
CA THR A 208 6.73 10.46 14.74
C THR A 208 5.50 11.09 15.40
N GLY A 209 4.32 10.51 15.18
CA GLY A 209 3.04 11.11 15.60
C GLY A 209 2.71 12.39 14.84
N LEU A 210 3.43 12.69 13.76
CA LEU A 210 3.21 13.89 12.96
C LEU A 210 2.06 13.67 11.99
N GLU A 211 0.99 14.41 12.19
CA GLU A 211 -0.14 14.47 11.27
C GLU A 211 0.11 15.53 10.18
N GLY A 212 -0.44 15.30 9.00
CA GLY A 212 -0.33 16.22 7.87
C GLY A 212 0.79 15.90 6.89
N ARG A 213 1.18 16.92 6.12
CA ARG A 213 2.08 16.81 4.98
C ARG A 213 3.18 17.87 5.12
N PHE A 214 4.38 17.57 4.66
CA PHE A 214 5.56 18.39 4.93
C PHE A 214 6.37 18.69 3.66
N HIS A 215 6.91 19.89 3.59
CA HIS A 215 7.95 20.27 2.64
C HIS A 215 9.31 20.23 3.32
N PHE A 216 10.28 19.62 2.66
CA PHE A 216 11.67 19.61 3.12
C PHE A 216 12.61 19.26 1.98
N GLU A 217 13.87 19.67 2.12
CA GLU A 217 14.97 19.09 1.37
C GLU A 217 15.85 18.31 2.34
N LEU A 218 16.38 17.19 1.87
CA LEU A 218 17.33 16.40 2.63
C LEU A 218 18.54 16.11 1.73
N ASN A 219 19.73 16.43 2.22
CA ASN A 219 21.00 16.20 1.54
C ASN A 219 21.93 15.37 2.43
N TRP A 220 22.39 14.23 1.97
CA TRP A 220 23.29 13.32 2.70
C TRP A 220 24.55 13.01 1.89
N THR A 221 25.05 14.00 1.14
CA THR A 221 26.27 13.87 0.35
C THR A 221 27.47 13.54 1.25
N PRO A 222 28.17 12.40 1.04
CA PRO A 222 29.37 12.06 1.79
C PRO A 222 30.50 13.08 1.50
N VAL A 223 31.23 13.45 2.54
CA VAL A 223 32.42 14.30 2.45
C VAL A 223 33.57 13.61 3.21
N PRO A 224 34.64 13.16 2.53
CA PRO A 224 34.89 13.28 1.09
C PRO A 224 33.96 12.40 0.24
N LEU A 225 33.81 12.75 -1.04
CA LEU A 225 33.07 11.91 -1.98
C LEU A 225 33.80 10.57 -2.15
N PRO A 226 33.09 9.44 -2.14
CA PRO A 226 33.68 8.13 -2.37
C PRO A 226 34.29 8.04 -3.77
N SER A 227 35.49 7.46 -3.84
CA SER A 227 36.26 7.32 -5.07
C SER A 227 35.90 6.07 -5.89
N SER A 228 35.12 5.14 -5.34
CA SER A 228 34.69 3.90 -6.01
C SER A 228 33.24 3.51 -5.68
N LEU A 229 32.66 2.62 -6.49
CA LEU A 229 31.33 2.05 -6.24
C LEU A 229 31.32 1.15 -4.99
N ASP A 230 32.41 0.43 -4.72
CA ASP A 230 32.52 -0.41 -3.53
C ASP A 230 32.53 0.42 -2.24
N ALA A 231 33.14 1.60 -2.30
CA ALA A 231 33.09 2.57 -1.20
C ALA A 231 31.69 3.13 -0.94
N LEU A 232 30.69 2.87 -1.80
CA LEU A 232 29.29 3.27 -1.56
C LEU A 232 28.57 2.37 -0.56
N ASN A 233 29.05 1.14 -0.36
CA ASN A 233 28.41 0.18 0.52
C ASN A 233 28.57 0.64 1.98
N GLY A 234 27.45 0.84 2.68
CA GLY A 234 27.43 1.32 4.08
C GLY A 234 27.34 2.85 4.24
N LEU A 235 27.81 3.63 3.25
CA LEU A 235 27.79 5.11 3.34
C LEU A 235 26.39 5.69 3.51
N THR A 236 25.37 5.02 2.96
CA THR A 236 24.01 5.54 3.05
C THR A 236 23.56 5.58 4.51
N GLU A 237 23.92 4.62 5.36
CA GLU A 237 23.56 4.67 6.78
C GLU A 237 24.34 5.76 7.52
N GLU A 238 25.65 5.81 7.29
CA GLU A 238 26.58 6.74 7.96
C GLU A 238 26.30 8.21 7.65
N THR A 239 25.80 8.54 6.46
CA THR A 239 25.50 9.94 6.09
C THR A 239 24.02 10.28 6.14
N LEU A 240 23.10 9.35 5.83
CA LEU A 240 21.67 9.63 5.80
C LEU A 240 21.11 9.80 7.22
N ILE A 241 21.48 8.94 8.16
CA ILE A 241 20.92 8.99 9.53
C ILE A 241 21.25 10.32 10.19
N PRO A 242 22.52 10.80 10.22
CA PRO A 242 22.84 12.12 10.75
C PRO A 242 22.12 13.24 9.99
N ALA A 243 22.04 13.18 8.66
CA ALA A 243 21.36 14.20 7.87
C ALA A 243 19.87 14.31 8.21
N VAL A 244 19.16 13.19 8.40
CA VAL A 244 17.76 13.17 8.83
C VAL A 244 17.59 13.87 10.19
N GLN A 245 18.52 13.64 11.12
CA GLN A 245 18.50 14.29 12.44
C GLN A 245 18.85 15.78 12.38
N GLU A 246 19.93 16.13 11.69
CA GLU A 246 20.44 17.50 11.66
C GLU A 246 19.56 18.43 10.83
N GLN A 247 19.06 17.97 9.69
CA GLN A 247 18.33 18.81 8.74
C GLN A 247 16.83 18.78 8.98
N LEU A 248 16.26 17.63 9.35
CA LEU A 248 14.81 17.48 9.50
C LEU A 248 14.36 17.47 10.95
N GLY A 249 15.27 17.32 11.91
CA GLY A 249 14.90 17.18 13.33
C GLY A 249 14.13 15.88 13.61
N LEU A 250 14.40 14.82 12.83
CA LEU A 250 13.83 13.50 13.02
C LEU A 250 14.92 12.51 13.42
N LYS A 251 14.60 11.53 14.26
CA LYS A 251 15.57 10.54 14.74
C LYS A 251 15.25 9.17 14.17
N LEU A 252 16.27 8.49 13.66
CA LEU A 252 16.21 7.08 13.28
C LEU A 252 16.97 6.26 14.33
N GLU A 253 16.27 5.34 14.97
CA GLU A 253 16.87 4.46 15.97
C GLU A 253 16.76 3.02 15.53
N ARG A 254 17.88 2.29 15.51
CA ARG A 254 17.88 0.86 15.23
C ARG A 254 17.18 0.11 16.35
N GLN A 255 16.12 -0.61 16.03
CA GLN A 255 15.32 -1.39 16.98
C GLN A 255 14.82 -2.68 16.33
N LYS A 256 14.35 -3.63 17.15
CA LYS A 256 13.55 -4.74 16.64
C LYS A 256 12.16 -4.21 16.30
N VAL A 257 11.79 -4.30 15.04
CA VAL A 257 10.49 -3.87 14.52
C VAL A 257 9.74 -5.08 13.96
N ALA A 258 8.41 -5.08 14.10
CA ALA A 258 7.59 -6.08 13.44
C ALA A 258 7.67 -5.84 11.93
N THR A 259 8.18 -6.84 11.21
CA THR A 259 8.32 -6.78 9.75
C THR A 259 7.54 -7.93 9.13
N ASP A 260 6.68 -7.58 8.19
CA ASP A 260 5.97 -8.54 7.35
C ASP A 260 6.93 -9.16 6.35
N ARG A 261 6.92 -10.50 6.29
CA ARG A 261 7.68 -11.30 5.34
C ARG A 261 6.72 -12.16 4.54
N TYR A 262 6.80 -12.03 3.22
CA TYR A 262 6.06 -12.80 2.25
C TYR A 262 6.95 -13.92 1.72
N THR A 263 6.44 -15.15 1.74
CA THR A 263 7.10 -16.30 1.14
C THR A 263 6.23 -16.82 0.00
N ILE A 264 6.78 -16.92 -1.20
CA ILE A 264 6.12 -17.56 -2.35
C ILE A 264 6.06 -19.07 -2.06
N GLN A 265 4.87 -19.57 -1.74
CA GLN A 265 4.62 -21.00 -1.51
C GLN A 265 4.43 -21.73 -2.83
N ARG A 266 3.71 -21.09 -3.76
CA ARG A 266 3.44 -21.61 -5.09
C ARG A 266 3.46 -20.49 -6.11
N ALA A 267 4.04 -20.79 -7.25
CA ALA A 267 3.89 -20.03 -8.47
C ALA A 267 4.08 -20.97 -9.65
N GLU A 268 3.26 -20.80 -10.67
CA GLU A 268 3.31 -21.51 -11.95
C GLU A 268 3.55 -20.50 -13.07
N LYS A 269 4.18 -20.96 -14.14
CA LYS A 269 4.35 -20.10 -15.32
C LYS A 269 3.00 -19.86 -15.97
N PRO A 270 2.72 -18.63 -16.45
CA PRO A 270 1.45 -18.34 -17.06
C PRO A 270 1.34 -19.09 -18.39
N ALA A 271 0.15 -19.59 -18.68
CA ALA A 271 -0.16 -20.11 -20.01
C ALA A 271 -0.01 -18.98 -21.05
N GLU A 272 0.51 -19.32 -22.23
CA GLU A 272 0.59 -18.38 -23.35
C GLU A 272 -0.82 -17.91 -23.74
N ASN A 273 -0.96 -16.60 -24.01
CA ASN A 273 -2.20 -15.95 -24.46
C ASN A 273 -2.03 -15.42 -25.87
#